data_AF-A0A2E9H4F8-F1
#
_entry.id   AF-A0A2E9H4F8-F1
#
_cell.length_a   1.000
_cell.length_b   1.000
_cell.length_c   1.000
_cell.angle_alpha   90.00
_cell.angle_beta   90.00
_cell.angle_gamma   90.00
#
_symmetry.space_group_name_H-M   'P 1'
#
loop_
_entity.id
_entity.type
_entity.pdbx_description
1 polymer ?
#
loop_
_entity_poly.entity_id
_entity_poly.type
_entity_poly.pdbx_seq_one_letter_code
_entity_poly.pdbx_strand_id
1 'polypeptide(L)'
;MIYDGSRTNHVRKEGLQQLDNIVARLEQQAQQFDAENRKRQRKLREQWFSQSLFHSRSNLAVDYVQELKQLIAKLSNANRPEVRNFLAEQVSQQLMALTTALNGCSLPVEKKDKRLVQQSRLAQMHQQLATYRGYEQRLLINIENCRRQHDSIGAQQQEKRLNRCQQALTALEASIQQLEEGR
;
A
#
# COMPACT_ATOMS: atom_id res chain seq x y z
N MET A 1 -32.51 -54.25 3.23
CA MET A 1 -32.70 -52.78 3.27
C MET A 1 -31.36 -52.12 3.00
N ILE A 2 -31.16 -51.58 1.79
CA ILE A 2 -29.89 -50.96 1.38
C ILE A 2 -30.09 -49.44 1.50
N TYR A 3 -29.69 -48.86 2.62
CA TYR A 3 -29.75 -47.41 2.84
C TYR A 3 -28.49 -46.74 2.29
N ASP A 4 -28.68 -46.06 1.16
CA ASP A 4 -28.28 -44.67 0.92
C ASP A 4 -26.82 -44.22 1.17
N GLY A 5 -25.85 -44.94 0.60
CA GLY A 5 -24.45 -44.47 0.49
C GLY A 5 -24.23 -43.43 -0.62
N SER A 6 -25.19 -43.28 -1.55
CA SER A 6 -25.06 -42.46 -2.76
C SER A 6 -25.48 -41.00 -2.55
N ARG A 7 -26.50 -40.73 -1.74
CA ARG A 7 -27.02 -39.37 -1.52
C ARG A 7 -26.10 -38.55 -0.61
N THR A 8 -25.44 -39.19 0.36
CA THR A 8 -24.42 -38.52 1.21
C THR A 8 -23.16 -38.16 0.43
N ASN A 9 -22.78 -38.91 -0.61
CA ASN A 9 -21.65 -38.58 -1.48
C ASN A 9 -21.99 -37.45 -2.46
N HIS A 10 -23.24 -37.37 -2.94
CA HIS A 10 -23.67 -36.33 -3.86
C HIS A 10 -23.71 -34.95 -3.18
N VAL A 11 -24.36 -34.84 -2.01
CA VAL A 11 -24.43 -33.59 -1.23
C VAL A 11 -23.04 -33.09 -0.81
N ARG A 12 -22.11 -34.02 -0.52
CA ARG A 12 -20.70 -33.67 -0.23
C ARG A 12 -19.96 -33.10 -1.43
N LYS A 13 -20.20 -33.63 -2.63
CA LYS A 13 -19.60 -33.09 -3.87
C LYS A 13 -20.16 -31.70 -4.19
N GLU A 14 -21.46 -31.50 -4.03
CA GLU A 14 -22.10 -30.21 -4.28
C GLU A 14 -21.61 -29.12 -3.31
N GLY A 15 -21.47 -29.43 -2.02
CA GLY A 15 -20.94 -28.49 -1.03
C GLY A 15 -19.49 -28.08 -1.30
N LEU A 16 -18.65 -29.01 -1.77
CA LEU A 16 -17.27 -28.73 -2.17
C LEU A 16 -17.21 -27.90 -3.46
N GLN A 17 -18.07 -28.18 -4.43
CA GLN A 17 -18.18 -27.38 -5.65
C GLN A 17 -18.65 -25.94 -5.37
N GLN A 18 -19.57 -25.76 -4.42
CA GLN A 18 -20.00 -24.43 -3.97
C GLN A 18 -18.84 -23.67 -3.30
N LEU A 19 -18.06 -24.35 -2.46
CA LEU A 19 -16.85 -23.78 -1.85
C LEU A 19 -15.83 -23.34 -2.91
N ASP A 20 -15.56 -24.18 -3.91
CA ASP A 20 -14.65 -23.83 -5.01
C ASP A 20 -15.13 -22.60 -5.78
N ASN A 21 -16.45 -22.51 -6.05
CA ASN A 21 -17.04 -21.36 -6.72
C ASN A 21 -16.93 -20.08 -5.88
N ILE A 22 -17.13 -20.16 -4.57
CA ILE A 22 -16.98 -19.02 -3.65
C ILE A 22 -15.51 -18.57 -3.61
N VAL A 23 -14.58 -19.52 -3.51
CA VAL A 23 -13.14 -19.24 -3.46
C VAL A 23 -12.64 -18.64 -4.77
N ALA A 24 -13.14 -19.11 -5.92
CA ALA A 24 -12.83 -18.51 -7.21
C ALA A 24 -13.30 -17.05 -7.30
N ARG A 25 -14.49 -16.74 -6.76
CA ARG A 25 -14.98 -15.35 -6.65
C ARG A 25 -14.13 -14.52 -5.70
N LEU A 26 -13.77 -15.06 -4.54
CA LEU A 26 -12.89 -14.40 -3.58
C LEU A 26 -11.50 -14.14 -4.16
N GLU A 27 -10.98 -15.03 -4.98
CA GLU A 27 -9.71 -14.83 -5.69
C GLU A 27 -9.79 -13.66 -6.67
N GLN A 28 -10.87 -13.58 -7.47
CA GLN A 28 -11.07 -12.44 -8.37
C GLN A 28 -11.22 -11.12 -7.59
N GLN A 29 -11.95 -11.14 -6.48
CA GLN A 29 -12.09 -9.96 -5.60
C GLN A 29 -10.75 -9.57 -4.97
N ALA A 30 -9.96 -10.54 -4.51
CA ALA A 30 -8.62 -10.34 -3.97
C ALA A 30 -7.67 -9.73 -5.02
N GLN A 31 -7.68 -10.25 -6.25
CA GLN A 31 -6.88 -9.71 -7.36
C GLN A 31 -7.26 -8.28 -7.71
N GLN A 32 -8.56 -7.98 -7.79
CA GLN A 32 -9.05 -6.62 -8.05
C GLN A 32 -8.64 -5.68 -6.91
N PHE A 33 -8.77 -6.13 -5.67
CA PHE A 33 -8.37 -5.37 -4.48
C PHE A 33 -6.87 -5.06 -4.47
N ASP A 34 -6.02 -6.05 -4.76
CA ASP A 34 -4.57 -5.88 -4.86
C ASP A 34 -4.19 -4.93 -6.01
N ALA A 35 -4.87 -5.04 -7.16
CA ALA A 35 -4.67 -4.15 -8.30
C ALA A 35 -5.09 -2.70 -7.98
N GLU A 36 -6.22 -2.50 -7.30
CA GLU A 36 -6.65 -1.18 -6.84
C GLU A 36 -5.68 -0.58 -5.81
N ASN A 37 -5.19 -1.38 -4.85
CA ASN A 37 -4.22 -0.91 -3.88
C ASN A 37 -2.87 -0.55 -4.53
N ARG A 38 -2.42 -1.33 -5.52
CA ARG A 38 -1.23 -1.01 -6.31
C ARG A 38 -1.41 0.30 -7.08
N LYS A 39 -2.57 0.52 -7.73
CA LYS A 39 -2.89 1.79 -8.39
C LYS A 39 -2.91 2.98 -7.43
N ARG A 40 -3.44 2.79 -6.22
CA ARG A 40 -3.51 3.82 -5.17
C ARG A 40 -2.21 3.98 -4.39
N GLN A 41 -1.15 3.23 -4.73
CA GLN A 41 0.13 3.16 -4.00
C GLN A 41 -0.04 2.97 -2.48
N ARG A 42 -1.08 2.24 -2.07
CA ARG A 42 -1.33 1.94 -0.67
C ARG A 42 -0.40 0.81 -0.26
N LYS A 43 0.52 1.09 0.67
CA LYS A 43 1.26 0.04 1.37
C LYS A 43 0.31 -0.59 2.39
N LEU A 44 -0.08 -1.83 2.11
CA LEU A 44 -0.82 -2.66 3.05
C LEU A 44 0.18 -3.22 4.04
N ARG A 45 -0.21 -3.35 5.31
CA ARG A 45 0.64 -4.02 6.29
C ARG A 45 0.81 -5.48 5.89
N GLU A 46 1.98 -6.03 6.19
CA GLU A 46 2.11 -7.48 6.29
C GLU A 46 1.21 -7.94 7.45
N GLN A 47 0.70 -9.18 7.41
CA GLN A 47 -0.09 -9.80 8.50
C GLN A 47 -1.55 -9.26 8.62
N TRP A 48 -2.40 -9.59 7.65
CA TRP A 48 -3.81 -9.12 7.63
C TRP A 48 -4.70 -9.83 8.64
N PHE A 49 -4.34 -11.06 9.00
CA PHE A 49 -5.10 -11.91 9.90
C PHE A 49 -4.21 -12.43 11.03
N SER A 50 -4.84 -12.85 12.13
CA SER A 50 -4.11 -13.45 13.25
C SER A 50 -3.43 -14.75 12.83
N GLN A 51 -2.33 -15.08 13.50
CA GLN A 51 -1.57 -16.31 13.26
C GLN A 51 -2.38 -17.59 13.56
N SER A 52 -3.45 -17.48 14.33
CA SER A 52 -4.41 -18.56 14.57
C SER A 52 -5.34 -18.83 13.38
N LEU A 53 -5.51 -17.86 12.47
CA LEU A 53 -6.40 -17.93 11.32
C LEU A 53 -5.64 -18.20 10.03
N PHE A 54 -4.52 -17.51 9.77
CA PHE A 54 -3.69 -17.71 8.58
C PHE A 54 -2.21 -17.81 8.93
N HIS A 55 -1.50 -18.67 8.22
CA HIS A 55 -0.05 -18.84 8.34
C HIS A 55 0.70 -17.92 7.38
N SER A 56 0.08 -17.52 6.26
CA SER A 56 0.62 -16.58 5.30
C SER A 56 0.77 -15.20 5.93
N ARG A 57 1.91 -14.57 5.68
CA ARG A 57 2.28 -13.24 6.16
C ARG A 57 2.35 -12.21 5.02
N SER A 58 1.77 -12.54 3.87
CA SER A 58 1.88 -11.71 2.68
C SER A 58 1.14 -10.37 2.82
N ASN A 59 1.56 -9.41 1.99
CA ASN A 59 0.90 -8.12 1.78
C ASN A 59 -0.11 -8.15 0.62
N LEU A 60 -0.35 -9.33 0.02
CA LEU A 60 -1.32 -9.55 -1.06
C LEU A 60 -2.51 -10.35 -0.55
N ALA A 61 -3.72 -9.92 -0.92
CA ALA A 61 -4.96 -10.64 -0.65
C ALA A 61 -4.95 -12.04 -1.28
N VAL A 62 -4.37 -12.14 -2.49
CA VAL A 62 -4.35 -13.38 -3.28
C VAL A 62 -3.65 -14.52 -2.53
N ASP A 63 -2.60 -14.24 -1.77
CA ASP A 63 -1.84 -15.28 -1.08
C ASP A 63 -2.64 -15.92 0.07
N TYR A 64 -3.53 -15.17 0.71
CA TYR A 64 -4.46 -15.71 1.71
C TYR A 64 -5.54 -16.59 1.06
N VAL A 65 -6.00 -16.24 -0.14
CA VAL A 65 -6.95 -17.07 -0.90
C VAL A 65 -6.28 -18.37 -1.37
N GLN A 66 -5.01 -18.32 -1.74
CA GLN A 66 -4.23 -19.51 -2.09
C GLN A 66 -4.03 -20.45 -0.90
N GLU A 67 -3.77 -19.92 0.31
CA GLU A 67 -3.72 -20.72 1.53
C GLU A 67 -5.06 -21.41 1.80
N LEU A 68 -6.19 -20.70 1.63
CA LEU A 68 -7.52 -21.26 1.77
C LEU A 68 -7.78 -22.40 0.76
N LYS A 69 -7.36 -22.25 -0.51
CA LYS A 69 -7.44 -23.32 -1.52
C LYS A 69 -6.67 -24.57 -1.10
N GLN A 70 -5.46 -24.39 -0.58
CA GLN A 70 -4.65 -25.50 -0.09
C GLN A 70 -5.31 -26.19 1.11
N LEU A 71 -5.98 -25.44 1.98
CA LEU A 71 -6.72 -25.99 3.11
C LEU A 71 -7.94 -26.81 2.67
N ILE A 72 -8.68 -26.35 1.67
CA ILE A 72 -9.83 -27.07 1.08
C ILE A 72 -9.34 -28.36 0.38
N ALA A 73 -8.21 -28.31 -0.31
CA ALA A 73 -7.59 -29.52 -0.89
C ALA A 73 -7.12 -30.53 0.18
N LYS A 74 -6.71 -30.06 1.37
CA LYS A 74 -6.42 -30.95 2.51
C LYS A 74 -7.70 -31.55 3.09
N LEU A 75 -8.78 -30.76 3.16
CA LEU A 75 -10.10 -31.21 3.62
C LEU A 75 -10.67 -32.33 2.72
N SER A 76 -10.52 -32.22 1.40
CA SER A 76 -11.02 -33.23 0.45
C SER A 76 -10.26 -34.56 0.53
N ASN A 77 -8.97 -34.52 0.89
CA ASN A 77 -8.11 -35.68 1.05
C ASN A 77 -8.09 -36.26 2.48
N ALA A 78 -8.74 -35.60 3.44
CA ALA A 78 -8.74 -36.02 4.84
C ALA A 78 -9.62 -37.26 5.05
N ASN A 79 -8.97 -38.38 5.39
CA ASN A 79 -9.65 -39.66 5.58
C ASN A 79 -10.17 -39.86 7.02
N ARG A 80 -9.69 -39.06 7.98
CA ARG A 80 -10.11 -39.11 9.40
C ARG A 80 -11.24 -38.11 9.68
N PRO A 81 -12.36 -38.53 10.29
CA PRO A 81 -13.52 -37.66 10.50
C PRO A 81 -13.23 -36.50 11.47
N GLU A 82 -12.39 -36.69 12.49
CA GLU A 82 -12.03 -35.64 13.46
C GLU A 82 -11.20 -34.54 12.78
N VAL A 83 -10.22 -34.95 11.97
CA VAL A 83 -9.38 -34.03 11.19
C VAL A 83 -10.23 -33.29 10.16
N ARG A 84 -11.19 -33.96 9.53
CA ARG A 84 -12.09 -33.34 8.55
C ARG A 84 -12.98 -32.28 9.19
N ASN A 85 -13.53 -32.53 10.38
CA ASN A 85 -14.35 -31.55 11.08
C ASN A 85 -13.54 -30.32 11.48
N PHE A 86 -12.34 -30.52 12.02
CA PHE A 86 -11.43 -29.42 12.37
C PHE A 86 -11.05 -28.58 11.15
N LEU A 87 -10.71 -29.23 10.02
CA LEU A 87 -10.39 -28.53 8.78
C LEU A 87 -11.59 -27.76 8.22
N ALA A 88 -12.81 -28.32 8.31
CA ALA A 88 -14.02 -27.62 7.85
C ALA A 88 -14.30 -26.36 8.70
N GLU A 89 -14.07 -26.43 10.00
CA GLU A 89 -14.20 -25.30 10.91
C GLU A 89 -13.15 -24.22 10.62
N GLN A 90 -11.89 -24.62 10.40
CA GLN A 90 -10.83 -23.70 9.95
C GLN A 90 -11.15 -23.04 8.60
N VAL A 91 -11.65 -23.80 7.61
CA VAL A 91 -12.07 -23.25 6.31
C VAL A 91 -13.17 -22.22 6.50
N SER A 92 -14.17 -22.49 7.33
CA SER A 92 -15.26 -21.55 7.63
C SER A 92 -14.74 -20.25 8.26
N GLN A 93 -13.84 -20.36 9.24
CA GLN A 93 -13.22 -19.20 9.90
C GLN A 93 -12.39 -18.36 8.92
N GLN A 94 -11.54 -18.99 8.11
CA GLN A 94 -10.72 -18.32 7.10
C GLN A 94 -11.58 -17.66 6.01
N LEU A 95 -12.63 -18.34 5.55
CA LEU A 95 -13.57 -17.85 4.53
C LEU A 95 -14.34 -16.62 5.03
N MET A 96 -14.85 -16.68 6.26
CA MET A 96 -15.56 -15.56 6.88
C MET A 96 -14.63 -14.37 7.07
N ALA A 97 -13.42 -14.58 7.58
CA ALA A 97 -12.41 -13.53 7.74
C ALA A 97 -12.05 -12.86 6.40
N LEU A 98 -11.82 -13.64 5.34
CA LEU A 98 -11.53 -13.12 4.01
C LEU A 98 -12.71 -12.34 3.43
N THR A 99 -13.92 -12.87 3.54
CA THR A 99 -15.13 -12.22 3.01
C THR A 99 -15.39 -10.90 3.74
N THR A 100 -15.25 -10.86 5.06
CA THR A 100 -15.40 -9.65 5.86
C THR A 100 -14.31 -8.61 5.56
N ALA A 101 -13.07 -9.04 5.37
CA ALA A 101 -11.95 -8.17 5.03
C ALA A 101 -12.08 -7.56 3.62
N LEU A 102 -12.49 -8.37 2.64
CA LEU A 102 -12.66 -7.94 1.25
C LEU A 102 -13.94 -7.10 1.03
N ASN A 103 -15.01 -7.33 1.80
CA ASN A 103 -16.29 -6.63 1.64
C ASN A 103 -16.40 -5.29 2.38
N GLY A 104 -15.48 -4.95 3.30
CA GLY A 104 -15.39 -3.56 3.77
C GLY A 104 -15.20 -3.32 5.27
N CYS A 105 -15.00 -4.34 6.12
CA CYS A 105 -14.61 -4.07 7.51
C CYS A 105 -13.08 -3.97 7.63
N SER A 106 -12.56 -2.81 7.22
CA SER A 106 -11.26 -2.23 7.59
C SER A 106 -10.08 -3.20 7.70
N LEU A 107 -9.42 -3.45 6.56
CA LEU A 107 -8.04 -3.92 6.59
C LEU A 107 -7.14 -2.87 7.25
N PRO A 108 -6.17 -3.28 8.10
CA PRO A 108 -5.21 -2.38 8.71
C PRO A 108 -4.26 -1.86 7.63
N VAL A 109 -4.70 -0.82 6.91
CA VAL A 109 -3.83 -0.02 6.05
C VAL A 109 -2.68 0.47 6.92
N GLU A 110 -1.46 0.38 6.40
CA GLU A 110 -0.31 0.95 7.06
C GLU A 110 -0.57 2.44 7.20
N LYS A 111 -1.02 2.87 8.40
CA LYS A 111 -1.20 4.29 8.70
C LYS A 111 0.20 4.88 8.56
N LYS A 112 0.50 5.44 7.38
CA LYS A 112 1.64 6.33 7.19
C LYS A 112 1.50 7.35 8.30
N ASP A 113 2.38 7.27 9.28
CA ASP A 113 2.30 8.12 10.45
C ASP A 113 2.35 9.55 9.93
N LYS A 114 1.22 10.27 10.00
CA LYS A 114 1.06 11.56 9.33
C LYS A 114 2.16 12.52 9.79
N ARG A 115 2.64 12.32 11.03
CA ARG A 115 3.78 13.01 11.63
C ARG A 115 5.09 12.76 10.87
N LEU A 116 5.41 11.50 10.51
CA LEU A 116 6.61 11.15 9.74
C LEU A 116 6.54 11.67 8.31
N VAL A 117 5.39 11.59 7.65
CA VAL A 117 5.22 12.14 6.29
C VAL A 117 5.36 13.65 6.29
N GLN A 118 4.78 14.32 7.29
CA GLN A 118 4.88 15.77 7.43
C GLN A 118 6.31 16.21 7.79
N GLN A 119 7.01 15.48 8.68
CA GLN A 119 8.43 15.71 8.96
C GLN A 119 9.31 15.49 7.72
N SER A 120 9.08 14.43 6.95
CA SER A 120 9.82 14.18 5.71
C SER A 120 9.59 15.27 4.67
N ARG A 121 8.35 15.78 4.56
CA ARG A 121 8.03 16.88 3.64
C ARG A 121 8.70 18.18 4.07
N LEU A 122 8.69 18.48 5.37
CA LEU A 122 9.38 19.64 5.94
C LEU A 122 10.89 19.54 5.69
N ALA A 123 11.50 18.37 5.96
CA ALA A 123 12.91 18.12 5.71
C ALA A 123 13.30 18.31 4.24
N GLN A 124 12.46 17.85 3.29
CA GLN A 124 12.66 18.09 1.86
C GLN A 124 12.59 19.58 1.50
N MET A 125 11.67 20.33 2.09
CA MET A 125 11.56 21.78 1.85
C MET A 125 12.78 22.54 2.39
N HIS A 126 13.30 22.17 3.56
CA HIS A 126 14.56 22.73 4.07
C HIS A 126 15.76 22.38 3.19
N GLN A 127 15.84 21.15 2.69
CA GLN A 127 16.90 20.74 1.76
C GLN A 127 16.84 21.52 0.44
N GLN A 128 15.63 21.75 -0.08
CA GLN A 128 15.41 22.57 -1.27
C GLN A 128 15.81 24.03 -1.02
N LEU A 129 15.50 24.58 0.15
CA LEU A 129 15.89 25.93 0.55
C LEU A 129 17.42 26.08 0.61
N ALA A 130 18.12 25.12 1.23
CA ALA A 130 19.59 25.12 1.26
C ALA A 130 20.20 25.06 -0.16
N THR A 131 19.58 24.29 -1.05
CA THR A 131 19.99 24.19 -2.46
C THR A 131 19.83 25.53 -3.19
N TYR A 132 18.68 26.20 -3.01
CA TYR A 132 18.41 27.49 -3.64
C TYR A 132 19.28 28.62 -3.09
N ARG A 133 19.61 28.59 -1.79
CA ARG A 133 20.62 29.51 -1.21
C ARG A 133 22.00 29.30 -1.82
N GLY A 134 22.38 28.04 -2.08
CA GLY A 134 23.61 27.73 -2.82
C GLY A 134 23.60 28.25 -4.27
N TYR A 135 22.45 28.21 -4.95
CA TYR A 135 22.30 28.81 -6.29
C TYR A 135 22.35 30.33 -6.27
N GLU A 136 21.71 30.99 -5.29
CA GLU A 136 21.78 32.43 -5.07
C GLU A 136 23.24 32.89 -4.97
N GLN A 137 24.03 32.22 -4.13
CA GLN A 137 25.43 32.56 -3.91
C GLN A 137 26.27 32.42 -5.20
N ARG A 138 26.04 31.36 -6.00
CA ARG A 138 26.70 31.18 -7.30
C ARG A 138 26.28 32.24 -8.32
N LEU A 139 25.01 32.61 -8.35
CA LEU A 139 24.51 33.65 -9.26
C LEU A 139 25.12 35.02 -8.93
N LEU A 140 25.27 35.36 -7.65
CA LEU A 140 25.94 36.58 -7.21
C LEU A 140 27.40 36.62 -7.68
N ILE A 141 28.15 35.53 -7.51
CA ILE A 141 29.53 35.40 -8.00
C ILE A 141 29.58 35.55 -9.53
N ASN A 142 28.64 34.97 -10.26
CA ASN A 142 28.59 35.08 -11.72
C ASN A 142 28.28 36.51 -12.18
N ILE A 143 27.38 37.23 -11.49
CA ILE A 143 27.09 38.64 -11.77
C ILE A 143 28.33 39.49 -11.55
N GLU A 144 29.02 39.29 -10.43
CA GLU A 144 30.30 39.95 -10.10
C GLU A 144 31.35 39.71 -11.20
N ASN A 145 31.48 38.47 -11.67
CA ASN A 145 32.42 38.12 -12.74
C ASN A 145 32.06 38.75 -14.10
N CYS A 146 30.78 38.74 -14.50
CA CYS A 146 30.32 39.43 -15.72
C CYS A 146 30.58 40.94 -15.66
N ARG A 147 30.35 41.56 -14.49
CA ARG A 147 30.64 42.99 -14.26
C ARG A 147 32.13 43.30 -14.39
N ARG A 148 33.01 42.45 -13.85
CA ARG A 148 34.48 42.59 -14.00
C ARG A 148 34.95 42.43 -15.45
N GLN A 149 34.26 41.62 -16.24
CA GLN A 149 34.54 41.42 -17.66
C GLN A 149 33.88 42.49 -18.56
N HIS A 150 33.22 43.51 -17.98
CA HIS A 150 32.40 44.50 -18.70
C HIS A 150 31.31 43.90 -19.60
N ASP A 151 30.88 42.66 -19.32
CA ASP A 151 29.77 42.00 -20.01
C ASP A 151 28.43 42.40 -19.38
N SER A 152 27.92 43.56 -19.82
CA SER A 152 26.66 44.12 -19.31
C SER A 152 25.43 43.28 -19.69
N ILE A 153 25.47 42.53 -20.80
CA ILE A 153 24.35 41.71 -21.25
C ILE A 153 24.28 40.42 -20.43
N GLY A 154 25.43 39.76 -20.22
CA GLY A 154 25.54 38.59 -19.35
C GLY A 154 25.15 38.90 -17.90
N ALA A 155 25.59 40.05 -17.37
CA ALA A 155 25.22 40.50 -16.02
C ALA A 155 23.70 40.68 -15.86
N GLN A 156 23.03 41.36 -16.81
CA GLN A 156 21.57 41.56 -16.76
C GLN A 156 20.79 40.25 -16.85
N GLN A 157 21.24 39.28 -17.66
CA GLN A 157 20.57 37.98 -17.73
C GLN A 157 20.67 37.22 -16.40
N GLN A 158 21.83 37.29 -15.76
CA GLN A 158 22.08 36.61 -14.50
C GLN A 158 21.33 37.27 -13.32
N GLU A 159 21.17 38.60 -13.34
CA GLU A 159 20.32 39.35 -12.40
C GLU A 159 18.84 38.97 -12.52
N LYS A 160 18.32 38.79 -13.74
CA LYS A 160 16.93 38.31 -13.94
C LYS A 160 16.73 36.91 -13.35
N ARG A 161 17.72 36.04 -13.45
CA ARG A 161 17.68 34.69 -12.85
C ARG A 161 17.76 34.74 -11.33
N LEU A 162 18.60 35.62 -10.78
CA LEU A 162 18.70 35.88 -9.35
C LEU A 162 17.35 36.34 -8.77
N ASN A 163 16.70 37.30 -9.41
CA ASN A 163 15.41 37.82 -8.96
C ASN A 163 14.33 36.73 -8.91
N ARG A 164 14.25 35.87 -9.93
CA ARG A 164 13.35 34.70 -9.93
C ARG A 164 13.69 33.69 -8.82
N CYS A 165 14.97 33.47 -8.55
CA CYS A 165 15.43 32.60 -7.46
C CYS A 165 15.03 33.16 -6.09
N GLN A 166 15.14 34.46 -5.90
CA GLN A 166 14.76 35.15 -4.66
C GLN A 166 13.25 35.09 -4.42
N GLN A 167 12.44 35.31 -5.45
CA GLN A 167 10.98 35.14 -5.35
C GLN A 167 10.60 33.70 -4.98
N ALA A 168 11.27 32.70 -5.59
CA ALA A 168 11.05 31.30 -5.28
C ALA A 168 11.48 30.94 -3.85
N LEU A 169 12.57 31.53 -3.34
CA LEU A 169 13.02 31.37 -1.95
C LEU A 169 12.00 31.94 -0.97
N THR A 170 11.53 33.17 -1.19
CA THR A 170 10.53 33.80 -0.32
C THR A 170 9.22 33.03 -0.30
N ALA A 171 8.75 32.54 -1.45
CA ALA A 171 7.54 31.71 -1.52
C ALA A 171 7.72 30.36 -0.81
N LEU A 172 8.90 29.74 -0.91
CA LEU A 172 9.23 28.50 -0.21
C LEU A 172 9.32 28.73 1.30
N GLU A 173 9.94 29.81 1.75
CA GLU A 173 10.05 30.22 3.15
C GLU A 173 8.67 30.48 3.77
N ALA A 174 7.80 31.22 3.08
CA ALA A 174 6.42 31.43 3.54
C ALA A 174 5.64 30.12 3.65
N SER A 175 5.85 29.18 2.73
CA SER A 175 5.21 27.86 2.77
C SER A 175 5.73 26.99 3.92
N ILE A 176 7.02 27.08 4.27
CA ILE A 176 7.61 26.41 5.43
C ILE A 176 7.02 27.00 6.72
N GLN A 177 7.01 28.33 6.84
CA GLN A 177 6.51 29.04 8.02
C GLN A 177 5.03 28.73 8.29
N GLN A 178 4.17 28.72 7.26
CA GLN A 178 2.77 28.32 7.42
C GLN A 178 2.59 26.88 7.88
N LEU A 179 3.48 25.96 7.47
CA LEU A 179 3.47 24.57 7.91
C LEU A 179 4.00 24.37 9.33
N GLU A 180 4.87 25.26 9.79
CA GLU A 180 5.42 25.27 11.16
C GLU A 180 4.46 25.93 12.17
N GLU A 181 3.83 27.05 11.80
CA GLU A 181 2.90 27.80 12.66
C GLU A 181 1.50 27.15 12.75
N GLY A 182 1.06 26.42 11.72
CA GLY A 182 -0.20 25.68 11.74
C GLY A 182 -0.17 24.39 12.56
N ARG A 183 0.79 24.23 13.48
CA ARG A 183 1.07 23.00 14.23
C ARG A 183 0.77 23.13 15.71
#